data_AF-I7FMK1-F1
#
_entry.id   AF-I7FMK1-F1
#
_cell.length_a   1.000
_cell.length_b   1.000
_cell.length_c   1.000
_cell.angle_alpha   90.00
_cell.angle_beta   90.00
_cell.angle_gamma   90.00
#
_symmetry.space_group_name_H-M   'P 1'
#
loop_
_entity.id
_entity.type
_entity.pdbx_description
1 polymer ?
#
loop_
_entity_poly.entity_id
_entity_poly.type
_entity_poly.pdbx_seq_one_letter_code
_entity_poly.pdbx_strand_id
1 'polypeptide(L)'
;MIRPYRDRCEEFPTTMETRAVPIRDALDRLTDDTDASRVFGEPYVTPDGATVIPVSTVGRHGARPAGVFVVTDGKPVWEPAVDSTRIAMLGELIGLVAATLATVAMVRRPPWPDVRVTVSRKS
;
A
#
# COMPACT_ATOMS: atom_id res chain seq x y z
N MET A 1 6.48 22.46 -49.74
CA MET A 1 7.97 22.49 -49.75
C MET A 1 8.43 22.51 -48.30
N ILE A 2 8.83 21.35 -47.77
CA ILE A 2 9.20 21.15 -46.36
C ILE A 2 10.73 21.31 -46.26
N ARG A 3 11.19 22.31 -45.50
CA ARG A 3 12.63 22.48 -45.24
C ARG A 3 13.12 21.40 -44.28
N PRO A 4 14.30 20.79 -44.52
CA PRO A 4 14.81 19.73 -43.67
C PRO A 4 15.30 20.30 -42.32
N TYR A 5 15.02 19.55 -41.26
CA TYR A 5 15.48 19.77 -39.89
C TYR A 5 16.97 19.44 -39.76
N ARG A 6 17.86 20.26 -40.35
CA ARG A 6 19.32 20.03 -40.26
C ARG A 6 20.10 21.20 -39.64
N ASP A 7 19.54 22.40 -39.58
CA ASP A 7 20.32 23.60 -39.25
C ASP A 7 20.10 24.12 -37.82
N ARG A 8 19.73 23.26 -36.86
CA ARG A 8 19.63 23.65 -35.44
C ARG A 8 20.41 22.74 -34.50
N CYS A 9 21.61 22.35 -34.91
CA CYS A 9 22.65 21.87 -33.99
C CYS A 9 23.55 23.06 -33.60
N GLU A 10 22.96 24.09 -33.01
CA GLU A 10 23.73 25.06 -32.22
C GLU A 10 23.95 24.42 -30.85
N GLU A 11 25.10 23.76 -30.74
CA GLU A 11 25.93 23.66 -29.54
C GLU A 11 25.16 23.58 -28.20
N PHE A 12 24.69 22.38 -27.88
CA PHE A 12 24.42 22.05 -26.48
C PHE A 12 25.74 22.16 -25.72
N PRO A 13 25.83 22.98 -24.65
CA PRO A 13 27.05 23.06 -23.85
C PRO A 13 27.36 21.66 -23.30
N THR A 14 28.43 21.04 -23.82
CA THR A 14 28.93 19.71 -23.41
C THR A 14 29.74 19.81 -22.10
N THR A 15 29.34 20.73 -21.23
CA THR A 15 29.75 20.81 -19.83
C THR A 15 28.51 21.05 -18.98
N MET A 16 27.55 20.13 -19.09
CA MET A 16 26.78 19.80 -17.90
C MET A 16 27.77 19.07 -16.99
N GLU A 17 28.51 19.84 -16.20
CA GLU A 17 29.19 19.32 -15.03
C GLU A 17 28.11 18.63 -14.21
N THR A 18 28.04 17.31 -14.36
CA THR A 18 27.28 16.47 -13.45
C THR A 18 27.96 16.70 -12.12
N ARG A 19 27.42 17.63 -11.34
CA ARG A 19 27.74 17.75 -9.92
C ARG A 19 27.28 16.42 -9.33
N ALA A 20 28.19 15.45 -9.34
CA ALA A 20 28.05 14.22 -8.60
C ALA A 20 27.90 14.67 -7.16
N VAL A 21 26.65 14.71 -6.67
CA VAL A 21 26.41 14.94 -5.25
C VAL A 21 27.03 13.72 -4.58
N PRO A 22 28.13 13.87 -3.82
CA PRO A 22 28.74 12.74 -3.17
C PRO A 22 27.68 12.13 -2.25
N ILE A 23 27.64 10.79 -2.18
CA ILE A 23 26.61 10.05 -1.44
C ILE A 23 26.48 10.59 -0.01
N ARG A 24 27.59 11.07 0.59
CA ARG A 24 27.61 11.73 1.89
C ARG A 24 26.75 13.00 1.92
N ASP A 25 26.92 13.92 0.98
CA ASP A 25 26.11 15.15 0.91
C ASP A 25 24.63 14.86 0.61
N ALA A 26 24.32 13.74 -0.06
CA ALA A 26 22.94 13.30 -0.26
C ALA A 26 22.36 12.71 1.03
N LEU A 27 23.16 11.92 1.77
CA LEU A 27 22.79 11.35 3.06
C LEU A 27 22.61 12.45 4.12
N ASP A 28 23.51 13.42 4.16
CA ASP A 28 23.49 14.54 5.12
C ASP A 28 22.20 15.35 4.96
N ARG A 29 21.77 15.61 3.72
CA ARG A 29 20.48 16.25 3.42
C ARG A 29 19.28 15.43 3.86
N LEU A 30 19.34 14.10 3.78
CA LEU A 30 18.27 13.23 4.28
C LEU A 30 18.24 13.22 5.81
N THR A 31 19.38 13.22 6.48
CA THR A 31 19.44 13.33 7.95
C THR A 31 18.98 14.69 8.47
N ASP A 32 19.16 15.77 7.71
CA ASP A 32 18.65 17.11 8.03
C ASP A 32 17.14 17.23 7.76
N ASP A 33 16.60 16.32 6.94
CA ASP A 33 15.16 16.16 6.74
C ASP A 33 14.58 15.49 8.00
N THR A 34 13.87 16.27 8.81
CA THR A 34 13.30 15.83 10.08
C THR A 34 12.37 14.61 9.92
N ASP A 35 11.91 14.32 8.70
CA ASP A 35 11.13 13.13 8.37
C ASP A 35 11.96 11.84 8.26
N ALA A 36 13.23 11.85 7.88
CA ALA A 36 14.02 10.62 7.76
C ALA A 36 14.28 9.95 9.12
N SER A 37 14.56 10.75 10.15
CA SER A 37 14.69 10.28 11.53
C SER A 37 13.36 9.78 12.12
N ARG A 38 12.22 10.13 11.50
CA ARG A 38 10.90 9.59 11.87
C ARG A 38 10.60 8.25 11.19
N VAL A 39 11.26 7.91 10.09
CA VAL A 39 10.95 6.70 9.31
C VAL A 39 11.59 5.45 9.93
N PHE A 40 12.84 5.53 10.39
CA PHE A 40 13.53 4.42 11.04
C PHE A 40 13.81 4.74 12.50
N GLY A 41 13.42 3.83 13.40
CA GLY A 41 13.74 3.92 14.83
C GLY A 41 15.13 3.40 15.14
N GLU A 42 15.56 3.60 16.39
CA GLU A 42 16.86 3.09 16.88
C GLU A 42 16.91 1.56 16.75
N PRO A 43 17.89 1.01 16.00
CA PRO A 43 18.11 -0.42 15.93
C PRO A 43 18.47 -0.97 17.30
N TYR A 44 17.82 -2.06 17.72
CA TYR A 44 18.19 -2.74 18.95
C TYR A 44 18.43 -4.22 18.70
N VAL A 45 19.39 -4.78 19.44
CA VAL A 45 19.78 -6.18 19.33
C VAL A 45 19.04 -6.97 20.40
N THR A 46 18.33 -8.01 19.96
CA THR A 46 17.69 -8.97 20.86
C THR A 46 18.74 -9.92 21.48
N PRO A 47 18.46 -10.54 22.63
CA PRO A 47 19.37 -11.52 23.25
C PRO A 47 19.77 -12.67 22.30
N ASP A 48 18.90 -13.01 21.36
CA ASP A 48 19.10 -14.07 20.37
C ASP A 48 19.99 -13.62 19.17
N GLY A 49 20.54 -12.40 19.21
CA GLY A 49 21.42 -11.86 18.17
C GLY A 49 20.68 -11.26 16.97
N ALA A 50 19.35 -11.23 16.96
CA ALA A 50 18.60 -10.56 15.91
C ALA A 50 18.60 -9.04 16.10
N THR A 51 18.89 -8.28 15.04
CA THR A 51 18.75 -6.82 15.02
C THR A 51 17.35 -6.45 14.57
N VAL A 52 16.61 -5.73 15.41
CA VAL A 52 15.27 -5.23 15.10
C VAL A 52 15.37 -3.75 14.77
N ILE A 53 14.86 -3.36 13.59
CA ILE A 53 14.83 -1.98 13.10
C ILE A 53 13.36 -1.56 12.97
N PRO A 54 12.85 -0.71 13.87
CA PRO A 54 11.48 -0.20 13.79
C PRO A 54 11.31 0.69 12.57
N VAL A 55 10.17 0.55 11.87
CA VAL A 55 9.84 1.39 10.71
C VAL A 55 8.48 2.05 10.93
N SER A 56 8.45 3.36 10.70
CA SER A 56 7.23 4.16 10.71
C SER A 56 7.02 4.82 9.36
N THR A 57 5.77 4.95 8.97
CA THR A 57 5.37 5.79 7.84
C THR A 57 5.00 7.17 8.35
N VAL A 58 5.52 8.21 7.71
CA VAL A 58 5.13 9.59 8.00
C VAL A 58 4.11 10.03 6.97
N GLY A 59 2.95 10.46 7.44
CA GLY A 59 1.89 10.98 6.58
C GLY A 59 1.21 12.20 7.18
N ARG A 60 0.13 12.64 6.52
CA ARG A 60 -0.65 13.82 6.91
C ARG A 60 -1.12 13.83 8.38
N HIS A 61 -1.24 12.66 8.99
CA HIS A 61 -1.73 12.48 10.36
C HIS A 61 -0.62 12.10 11.36
N GLY A 62 0.64 12.38 11.03
CA GLY A 62 1.80 12.04 11.86
C GLY A 62 2.40 10.67 11.52
N ALA A 63 3.38 10.26 12.34
CA ALA A 63 4.03 8.96 12.21
C ALA A 63 3.09 7.84 12.65
N ARG A 64 3.02 6.77 11.85
CA ARG A 64 2.29 5.54 12.18
C ARG A 64 3.25 4.36 12.05
N PRO A 65 3.19 3.36 12.94
CA PRO A 65 4.02 2.16 12.82
C PRO A 65 3.68 1.45 11.50
N ALA A 66 4.70 1.25 10.66
CA ALA A 66 4.57 0.49 9.43
C ALA A 66 4.90 -0.99 9.66
N GLY A 67 5.86 -1.26 10.54
CA GLY A 67 6.33 -2.60 10.86
C GLY A 67 7.74 -2.58 11.44
N VAL A 68 8.37 -3.75 11.46
CA VAL A 68 9.76 -3.92 11.90
C VAL A 68 10.52 -4.77 10.89
N PHE A 69 11.78 -4.41 10.63
CA PHE A 69 12.72 -5.32 10.00
C PHE A 69 13.44 -6.11 11.08
N VAL A 70 13.45 -7.43 10.95
CA VAL A 70 14.20 -8.34 11.81
C VAL A 70 15.33 -8.94 10.98
N VAL A 71 16.57 -8.63 11.35
CA VAL A 71 17.76 -9.18 10.70
C VAL A 71 18.38 -10.24 11.59
N THR A 72 18.39 -11.48 11.13
CA THR A 72 19.00 -12.62 11.81
C THR A 72 20.01 -13.28 10.87
N ASP A 73 21.25 -13.46 11.30
CA ASP A 73 22.33 -14.05 10.48
C ASP A 73 22.50 -13.40 9.10
N GLY A 74 22.35 -12.08 9.03
CA GLY A 74 22.42 -11.32 7.76
C GLY A 74 21.21 -11.51 6.83
N LYS A 75 20.15 -12.18 7.27
CA LYS A 75 18.90 -12.36 6.52
C LYS A 75 17.84 -11.39 7.06
N PRO A 76 17.40 -10.40 6.25
CA PRO A 76 16.32 -9.51 6.65
C PRO A 76 14.95 -10.17 6.43
N VAL A 77 14.08 -10.07 7.42
CA VAL A 77 12.66 -10.41 7.37
C VAL A 77 11.85 -9.16 7.70
N TRP A 78 10.77 -8.93 6.96
CA TRP A 78 9.84 -7.82 7.21
C TRP A 78 8.62 -8.33 7.94
N GLU A 79 8.31 -7.73 9.09
CA GLU A 79 7.09 -7.99 9.86
C GLU A 79 6.21 -6.73 9.89
N PRO A 80 5.08 -6.71 9.19
CA PRO A 80 4.24 -5.52 9.08
C PRO A 80 3.33 -5.31 10.29
N ALA A 81 3.06 -4.06 10.66
CA ALA A 81 2.13 -3.71 11.73
C ALA A 81 0.65 -3.72 11.25
N VAL A 82 0.16 -4.87 10.78
CA VAL A 82 -1.20 -5.01 10.24
C VAL A 82 -2.23 -5.29 11.34
N ASP A 83 -3.26 -4.46 11.42
CA ASP A 83 -4.44 -4.68 12.26
C ASP A 83 -5.41 -5.68 11.59
N SER A 84 -5.17 -6.98 11.82
CA SER A 84 -5.97 -8.06 11.26
C SER A 84 -7.41 -8.05 11.75
N THR A 85 -7.64 -7.63 13.00
CA THR A 85 -8.98 -7.54 13.60
C THR A 85 -9.84 -6.52 12.87
N ARG A 86 -9.28 -5.35 12.54
CA ARG A 86 -9.98 -4.33 11.75
C ARG A 86 -10.33 -4.83 10.35
N ILE A 87 -9.42 -5.55 9.70
CA ILE A 87 -9.67 -6.13 8.37
C ILE A 87 -10.81 -7.16 8.45
N ALA A 88 -10.78 -8.02 9.47
CA ALA A 88 -11.81 -9.02 9.69
C ALA A 88 -13.19 -8.38 9.95
N MET A 89 -13.27 -7.42 10.86
CA MET A 89 -14.51 -6.69 11.16
C MET A 89 -15.09 -5.98 9.93
N LEU A 90 -14.24 -5.39 9.08
CA LEU A 90 -14.69 -4.75 7.84
C LEU A 90 -15.29 -5.77 6.87
N GLY A 91 -14.63 -6.92 6.71
CA GLY A 91 -15.14 -8.02 5.87
C GLY A 91 -16.47 -8.58 6.39
N GLU A 92 -16.59 -8.79 7.70
CA GLU A 92 -17.82 -9.25 8.34
C GLU A 92 -18.97 -8.26 8.16
N LEU A 93 -18.71 -6.97 8.41
CA LEU A 93 -19.72 -5.92 8.22
C LEU A 93 -20.22 -5.86 6.78
N ILE A 94 -19.31 -5.85 5.79
CA ILE A 94 -19.66 -5.86 4.37
C ILE A 94 -20.47 -7.12 4.04
N GLY A 95 -20.04 -8.28 4.54
CA GLY A 95 -20.73 -9.56 4.34
C GLY A 95 -22.15 -9.56 4.90
N LEU A 96 -22.35 -9.07 6.12
CA LEU A 96 -23.66 -8.95 6.75
C LEU A 96 -24.58 -7.97 6.00
N VAL A 97 -24.05 -6.82 5.57
CA VAL A 97 -24.81 -5.86 4.76
C VAL A 97 -25.20 -6.48 3.41
N ALA A 98 -24.28 -7.16 2.73
CA ALA A 98 -24.59 -7.84 1.47
C ALA A 98 -25.63 -8.95 1.65
N ALA A 99 -25.49 -9.78 2.69
CA ALA A 99 -26.41 -10.87 3.00
C ALA A 99 -27.82 -10.37 3.34
N THR A 100 -27.92 -9.30 4.14
CA THR A 100 -29.22 -8.68 4.47
C THR A 100 -29.88 -8.11 3.23
N LEU A 101 -29.15 -7.38 2.38
CA LEU A 101 -29.67 -6.87 1.11
C LEU A 101 -30.10 -7.99 0.16
N ALA A 102 -29.32 -9.05 0.04
CA ALA A 102 -29.67 -10.22 -0.77
C ALA A 102 -30.94 -10.91 -0.27
N THR A 103 -31.05 -11.09 1.05
CA THR A 103 -32.26 -11.67 1.69
C THR A 103 -33.48 -10.79 1.42
N VAL A 104 -33.36 -9.48 1.61
CA VAL A 104 -34.45 -8.53 1.31
C VAL A 104 -34.81 -8.53 -0.17
N ALA A 105 -33.83 -8.59 -1.06
CA ALA A 105 -34.06 -8.64 -2.51
C ALA A 105 -34.81 -9.92 -2.90
N MET A 106 -34.42 -11.07 -2.36
CA MET A 106 -35.06 -12.36 -2.61
C MET A 106 -36.51 -12.40 -2.08
N VAL A 107 -36.80 -11.72 -0.97
CA VAL A 107 -38.16 -11.56 -0.44
C VAL A 107 -39.00 -10.60 -1.29
N ARG A 108 -38.43 -9.47 -1.74
CA ARG A 108 -39.18 -8.42 -2.46
C ARG A 108 -39.35 -8.67 -3.96
N ARG A 109 -38.39 -9.33 -4.59
CA ARG A 109 -38.41 -9.68 -6.03
C ARG A 109 -37.97 -11.13 -6.17
N PRO A 110 -38.83 -12.08 -5.75
CA PRO A 110 -38.53 -13.49 -5.92
C PRO A 110 -38.12 -13.75 -7.38
N PRO A 111 -36.91 -14.28 -7.62
CA PRO A 111 -36.41 -14.53 -8.97
C PRO A 111 -37.07 -15.75 -9.62
N TRP A 112 -37.87 -16.52 -8.87
CA TRP A 112 -38.56 -17.67 -9.42
C TRP A 112 -39.70 -17.23 -10.34
N PRO A 113 -39.80 -17.82 -11.54
CA PRO A 113 -40.94 -17.65 -12.43
C PRO A 113 -42.25 -17.88 -11.69
N ASP A 114 -43.26 -17.07 -11.99
CA ASP A 114 -44.59 -17.08 -11.36
C ASP A 114 -45.18 -18.50 -11.33
N VAL A 115 -45.29 -19.07 -10.12
CA VAL A 115 -45.77 -20.43 -9.92
C VAL A 115 -47.29 -20.40 -9.87
N ARG A 116 -47.93 -20.47 -11.05
CA ARG A 116 -49.37 -20.67 -11.15
C ARG A 116 -49.72 -22.15 -10.98
N VAL A 117 -50.09 -22.54 -9.77
CA VAL A 117 -50.62 -23.88 -9.49
C VAL A 117 -52.01 -24.02 -10.11
N THR A 118 -52.12 -24.75 -11.22
CA THR A 118 -53.41 -25.14 -11.80
C THR A 118 -53.80 -26.51 -11.25
N VAL A 119 -54.83 -26.55 -10.40
CA VAL A 119 -55.36 -27.80 -9.87
C VAL A 119 -56.38 -28.35 -10.87
N SER A 120 -55.97 -29.34 -11.67
CA SER A 120 -56.91 -30.08 -12.52
C SER A 120 -57.67 -31.09 -11.66
N ARG A 121 -58.96 -30.83 -11.43
CA ARG A 121 -59.85 -31.77 -10.77
C ARG A 121 -60.36 -32.77 -11.81
N LYS A 122 -59.94 -34.02 -11.68
CA LYS A 122 -60.43 -35.12 -12.52
C LYS A 122 -61.84 -35.52 -12.08
N SER A 123 -62.84 -35.28 -12.92
CA SER A 123 -64.13 -36.00 -12.92
C SER A 123 -64.76 -35.95 -14.30
#